data_AF-A0A1C5X9B0-F1
#
_entry.id   AF-A0A1C5X9B0-F1
#
_cell.length_a   1.000
_cell.length_b   1.000
_cell.length_c   1.000
_cell.angle_alpha   90.00
_cell.angle_beta   90.00
_cell.angle_gamma   90.00
#
_symmetry.space_group_name_H-M   'P 1'
#
loop_
_entity.id
_entity.type
_entity.pdbx_description
1 polymer ?
#
loop_
_entity_poly.entity_id
_entity_poly.type
_entity_poly.pdbx_seq_one_letter_code
_entity_poly.pdbx_strand_id
1 'polypeptide(L)'
;MDAYIKKIYDMLYSPIISPYNLLENAKLENYSYVKYFTNEEGLVAEMQCEIPGEGESTFYYQFDKKDYLQRIYQNTMETENIVFSREDAVETAKEEYYSNKAAIGKIC
;
A
#
# COMPACT_ATOMS: atom_id res chain seq x y z
N MET A 1 15.06 19.43 -8.03
CA MET A 1 14.71 18.01 -7.89
C MET A 1 13.32 17.86 -8.51
N ASP A 2 13.19 17.09 -9.58
CA ASP A 2 11.94 16.98 -10.34
C ASP A 2 10.78 16.67 -9.41
N ALA A 3 9.70 17.46 -9.50
CA ALA A 3 8.49 17.25 -8.69
C ALA A 3 7.93 15.83 -8.87
N TYR A 4 8.18 15.21 -10.03
CA TYR A 4 7.84 13.82 -10.34
C TYR A 4 8.74 12.82 -9.61
N ILE A 5 10.06 13.03 -9.60
CA ILE A 5 10.98 12.19 -8.83
C ILE A 5 10.66 12.31 -7.34
N LYS A 6 10.36 13.51 -6.83
CA LYS A 6 9.94 13.68 -5.42
C LYS A 6 8.62 12.99 -5.11
N LYS A 7 7.63 13.03 -6.01
CA LYS A 7 6.33 12.37 -5.80
C LYS A 7 6.44 10.84 -5.84
N ILE A 8 7.24 10.32 -6.78
CA ILE A 8 7.62 8.90 -6.84
C ILE A 8 8.40 8.51 -5.58
N TYR A 9 9.35 9.34 -5.15
CA TYR A 9 10.14 9.09 -3.94
C TYR A 9 9.30 9.17 -2.66
N ASP A 10 8.35 10.09 -2.57
CA ASP A 10 7.42 10.22 -1.44
C ASP A 10 6.46 9.01 -1.41
N MET A 11 6.02 8.48 -2.56
CA MET A 11 5.24 7.24 -2.64
C MET A 11 6.07 5.97 -2.36
N LEU A 12 7.36 5.98 -2.72
CA LEU A 12 8.26 4.82 -2.58
C LEU A 12 8.97 4.74 -1.23
N TYR A 13 9.23 5.88 -0.57
CA TYR A 13 10.14 5.98 0.58
C TYR A 13 9.58 6.75 1.78
N SER A 14 8.53 7.56 1.63
CA SER A 14 7.80 8.06 2.80
C SER A 14 6.82 6.99 3.25
N PRO A 15 6.71 6.67 4.55
CA PRO A 15 5.64 5.79 5.03
C PRO A 15 4.31 6.45 4.68
N ILE A 16 3.66 5.98 3.62
CA ILE A 16 2.30 6.42 3.23
C ILE A 16 1.36 6.16 4.42
N ILE A 17 1.60 5.05 5.11
CA ILE A 17 0.95 4.67 6.36
C ILE A 17 1.96 3.88 7.19
N SER A 18 2.02 4.14 8.49
CA SER A 18 2.71 3.30 9.46
C SER A 18 1.69 2.43 10.20
N PRO A 19 2.12 1.35 10.87
CA PRO A 19 1.24 0.58 11.74
C PRO A 19 0.49 1.46 12.75
N TYR A 20 1.15 2.48 13.30
CA TYR A 20 0.53 3.41 14.25
C TYR A 20 -0.62 4.22 13.66
N ASN A 21 -0.55 4.56 12.36
CA ASN A 21 -1.63 5.30 11.71
C ASN A 21 -2.91 4.45 11.59
N LEU A 22 -2.77 3.13 11.46
CA LEU A 22 -3.90 2.22 11.31
C LEU A 22 -4.67 1.98 12.60
N LEU A 23 -4.06 2.23 13.76
CA LEU A 23 -4.73 2.11 15.05
C LEU A 23 -5.89 3.12 15.19
N GLU A 24 -5.75 4.29 14.57
CA GLU A 24 -6.80 5.32 14.59
C GLU A 24 -8.09 4.84 13.91
N ASN A 25 -8.01 3.88 12.98
CA ASN A 25 -9.20 3.31 12.34
C ASN A 25 -10.09 2.58 13.32
N ALA A 26 -9.55 2.03 14.42
CA ALA A 26 -10.34 1.38 15.47
C ALA A 26 -11.27 2.34 16.23
N LYS A 27 -11.08 3.67 16.07
CA LYS A 27 -11.95 4.69 16.65
C LYS A 27 -13.15 5.05 15.76
N LEU A 28 -13.16 4.58 14.51
CA LEU A 28 -14.21 4.87 13.55
C LEU A 28 -15.36 3.87 13.72
N GLU A 29 -16.60 4.37 13.73
CA GLU A 29 -17.79 3.54 13.97
C GLU A 29 -18.02 2.47 12.92
N ASN A 30 -17.53 2.68 11.70
CA ASN A 30 -17.66 1.73 10.59
C ASN A 30 -16.55 0.67 10.57
N TYR A 31 -15.66 0.63 11.57
CA TYR A 31 -14.63 -0.40 11.73
C TYR A 31 -14.99 -1.33 12.88
N SER A 32 -15.03 -2.62 12.60
CA SER A 32 -15.31 -3.65 13.60
C SER A 32 -14.10 -3.93 14.47
N TYR A 33 -12.90 -3.99 13.87
CA TYR A 33 -11.65 -4.17 14.60
C TYR A 33 -10.44 -3.73 13.80
N VAL A 34 -9.34 -3.52 14.52
CA VAL A 34 -7.98 -3.48 13.98
C VAL A 34 -7.13 -4.44 14.82
N LYS A 35 -6.54 -5.43 14.18
CA LYS A 35 -5.79 -6.52 14.79
C LYS A 35 -4.38 -6.53 14.22
N TYR A 36 -3.40 -6.67 15.10
CA TYR A 36 -2.00 -6.77 14.73
C TYR A 36 -1.46 -8.17 15.05
N PHE A 37 -0.69 -8.73 14.12
CA PHE A 37 0.06 -9.96 14.32
C PHE A 37 1.33 -9.93 13.47
N THR A 38 2.25 -10.84 13.72
CA THR A 38 3.51 -10.92 12.97
C THR A 38 3.57 -12.22 12.17
N ASN A 39 4.21 -12.18 11.01
CA ASN A 39 4.59 -13.34 10.22
C ASN A 39 6.10 -13.29 9.90
N GLU A 40 6.56 -14.13 8.98
CA GLU A 40 7.99 -14.19 8.60
C GLU A 40 8.49 -12.91 7.93
N GLU A 41 7.61 -12.21 7.21
CA GLU A 41 7.90 -10.97 6.47
C GLU A 41 7.95 -9.75 7.40
N GLY A 42 7.09 -9.69 8.42
CA GLY A 42 7.04 -8.60 9.38
C GLY A 42 5.70 -8.47 10.09
N LEU A 43 5.28 -7.24 10.34
CA LEU A 43 4.01 -6.93 10.99
C LEU A 43 2.86 -6.96 9.98
N VAL A 44 1.71 -7.47 10.38
CA VAL A 44 0.47 -7.45 9.62
C VAL A 44 -0.60 -6.75 10.43
N ALA A 45 -1.28 -5.80 9.81
CA ALA A 45 -2.49 -5.20 10.35
C ALA A 45 -3.70 -5.72 9.55
N GLU A 46 -4.57 -6.45 10.23
CA GLU A 46 -5.85 -6.94 9.72
C GLU A 46 -6.95 -6.03 10.27
N MET A 47 -7.75 -5.45 9.40
CA MET A 47 -8.85 -4.58 9.79
C MET A 47 -10.12 -4.95 9.05
N GLN A 48 -11.22 -4.97 9.78
CA GLN A 48 -12.54 -5.20 9.20
C GLN A 48 -13.36 -3.92 9.31
N CYS A 49 -13.99 -3.54 8.21
CA CYS A 49 -14.90 -2.40 8.14
C CYS A 49 -16.14 -2.70 7.32
N GLU A 50 -17.20 -1.95 7.58
CA GLU A 50 -18.42 -1.98 6.79
C GLU A 50 -18.34 -0.88 5.71
N ILE A 51 -18.46 -1.29 4.45
CA ILE A 51 -18.52 -0.40 3.29
C ILE A 51 -19.99 -0.25 2.90
N PRO A 52 -20.56 0.97 2.94
CA PRO A 52 -21.95 1.21 2.57
C PRO A 52 -22.27 0.68 1.17
N GLY A 53 -23.19 -0.28 1.09
CA GLY A 53 -23.63 -0.90 -0.17
C GLY A 53 -22.80 -2.11 -0.62
N GLU A 54 -21.63 -2.36 -0.04
CA GLU A 54 -20.78 -3.52 -0.36
C GLU A 54 -20.70 -4.53 0.80
N GLY A 55 -21.02 -4.11 2.03
CA GLY A 55 -21.05 -4.96 3.22
C GLY A 55 -19.71 -5.00 3.96
N GLU A 56 -19.51 -6.04 4.77
CA GLU A 56 -18.26 -6.21 5.53
C GLU A 56 -17.09 -6.56 4.62
N SER A 57 -15.98 -5.85 4.78
CA SER A 57 -14.73 -6.08 4.06
C SER A 57 -13.54 -6.14 5.03
N THR A 58 -12.64 -7.08 4.78
CA THR A 58 -11.43 -7.27 5.59
C THR A 58 -10.19 -6.97 4.76
N PHE A 59 -9.42 -5.99 5.20
CA PHE A 59 -8.18 -5.58 4.57
C PHE A 59 -6.98 -5.98 5.41
N TYR A 60 -5.91 -6.36 4.72
CA TYR A 60 -4.65 -6.76 5.30
C TYR A 60 -3.55 -5.85 4.78
N TYR A 61 -2.79 -5.29 5.72
CA TYR A 61 -1.64 -4.42 5.46
C TYR A 61 -0.39 -5.14 5.93
N GLN A 62 0.44 -5.59 4.99
CA GLN A 62 1.70 -6.25 5.28
C GLN A 62 2.83 -5.22 5.33
N PHE A 63 3.52 -5.17 6.46
CA PHE A 63 4.73 -4.39 6.66
C PHE A 63 5.95 -5.31 6.72
N ASP A 64 7.11 -4.79 6.33
CA ASP A 64 8.39 -5.45 6.56
C ASP A 64 8.91 -5.21 7.99
N LYS A 65 10.06 -5.80 8.32
CA LYS A 65 10.73 -5.65 9.63
C LYS A 65 11.19 -4.22 9.95
N LYS A 66 11.07 -3.28 9.01
CA LYS A 66 11.39 -1.86 9.17
C LYS A 66 10.12 -0.99 9.16
N ASP A 67 8.95 -1.61 9.33
CA ASP A 67 7.63 -0.97 9.30
C ASP A 67 7.28 -0.30 7.96
N TYR A 68 7.93 -0.70 6.86
CA TYR A 68 7.52 -0.22 5.53
C TYR A 68 6.41 -1.10 4.97
N LEU A 69 5.34 -0.46 4.50
CA LEU A 69 4.24 -1.13 3.81
C LEU A 69 4.74 -1.80 2.52
N GLN A 70 4.48 -3.10 2.39
CA GLN A 70 4.84 -3.91 1.22
C GLN A 70 3.63 -4.18 0.33
N ARG A 71 2.49 -4.55 0.92
CA ARG A 71 1.26 -4.84 0.18
C ARG A 71 0.02 -4.55 1.01
N ILE A 72 -1.06 -4.23 0.30
CA ILE A 72 -2.42 -4.18 0.81
C ILE A 72 -3.24 -5.16 0.00
N TYR A 73 -3.94 -6.06 0.67
CA TYR A 73 -4.79 -7.04 0.02
C TYR A 73 -6.08 -7.28 0.79
N GLN A 74 -7.12 -7.66 0.06
CA GLN A 74 -8.39 -8.11 0.59
C GLN A 74 -8.48 -9.61 0.41
N ASN A 75 -8.71 -10.33 1.50
CA ASN A 75 -8.86 -11.78 1.44
C ASN A 75 -10.35 -12.10 1.29
N THR A 76 -10.75 -12.58 0.11
CA THR A 76 -12.09 -13.15 -0.11
C THR A 76 -12.02 -14.67 -0.01
N MET A 77 -13.16 -15.36 0.13
CA MET A 77 -13.18 -16.82 0.32
C MET A 77 -12.45 -17.62 -0.78
N GLU A 78 -12.21 -17.04 -1.95
CA GLU A 78 -11.65 -17.74 -3.11
C GLU A 78 -10.38 -17.08 -3.70
N THR A 79 -10.13 -15.79 -3.44
CA THR A 79 -8.98 -15.07 -4.02
C THR A 79 -8.42 -13.96 -3.13
N GLU A 80 -7.11 -13.78 -3.19
CA GLU A 80 -6.42 -12.60 -2.66
C GLU A 80 -6.52 -11.48 -3.70
N ASN A 81 -7.28 -10.43 -3.40
CA ASN A 81 -7.35 -9.24 -4.23
C ASN A 81 -6.28 -8.25 -3.79
N ILE A 82 -5.24 -8.06 -4.62
CA ILE A 82 -4.15 -7.13 -4.35
C ILE A 82 -4.63 -5.72 -4.69
N VAL A 83 -4.84 -4.92 -3.65
CA VAL A 83 -5.19 -3.50 -3.77
C VAL A 83 -3.95 -2.65 -4.01
N PHE A 84 -2.82 -3.05 -3.41
CA PHE A 84 -1.54 -2.39 -3.57
C PHE A 84 -0.38 -3.38 -3.42
N SER A 85 0.62 -3.26 -4.28
CA SER A 85 1.91 -3.93 -4.15
C SER A 85 3.03 -2.90 -4.35
N ARG A 86 3.98 -2.88 -3.42
CA ARG A 86 5.17 -2.03 -3.52
C ARG A 86 6.04 -2.44 -4.72
N GLU A 87 6.07 -3.73 -5.05
CA GLU A 87 6.82 -4.24 -6.19
C GLU A 87 6.27 -3.66 -7.51
N ASP A 88 4.94 -3.72 -7.69
CA ASP A 88 4.27 -3.19 -8.88
C ASP A 88 4.45 -1.66 -8.99
N ALA A 89 4.34 -0.96 -7.86
CA ALA A 89 4.55 0.49 -7.80
C ALA A 89 6.00 0.88 -8.18
N VAL A 90 6.99 0.11 -7.72
CA VAL A 90 8.40 0.29 -8.08
C VAL A 90 8.61 0.04 -9.58
N GLU A 91 8.03 -1.03 -10.12
CA GLU A 91 8.22 -1.38 -11.53
C GLU A 91 7.58 -0.35 -12.45
N THR A 92 6.34 0.07 -12.15
CA THR A 92 5.65 1.16 -12.86
C THR A 92 6.49 2.44 -12.86
N ALA A 93 7.06 2.82 -11.71
CA ALA A 93 7.92 4.00 -11.62
C ALA A 93 9.20 3.89 -12.46
N LYS A 94 9.80 2.68 -12.55
CA LYS A 94 10.95 2.46 -13.44
C LYS A 94 10.53 2.59 -14.90
N GLU A 95 9.42 1.99 -15.31
CA GLU A 95 8.91 2.06 -16.68
C GLU A 95 8.63 3.49 -17.11
N GLU A 96 7.99 4.29 -16.25
CA GLU A 96 7.75 5.72 -16.49
C GLU A 96 9.07 6.50 -16.64
N TYR A 97 10.07 6.20 -15.81
CA TYR A 97 11.38 6.83 -15.91
C TYR A 97 12.09 6.51 -17.23
N TYR A 98 12.12 5.24 -17.64
CA TYR A 98 12.75 4.82 -18.90
C TYR A 98 11.99 5.34 -20.13
N SER A 99 10.66 5.37 -20.08
CA SER A 99 9.82 5.90 -21.16
C SER A 99 10.01 7.41 -21.34
N ASN A 100 10.09 8.17 -20.25
CA ASN A 100 10.37 9.60 -20.30
C ASN A 100 11.81 9.89 -20.76
N LYS A 101 12.80 9.10 -20.35
CA LYS A 101 14.18 9.22 -20.83
C LYS A 101 14.29 8.96 -22.34
N ALA A 102 13.51 8.01 -22.87
CA ALA A 102 13.44 7.73 -24.31
C ALA A 102 12.74 8.86 -25.10
N ALA A 103 11.76 9.55 -24.51
CA ALA A 103 11.11 10.70 -25.13
C ALA A 103 12.03 11.93 -25.24
N ILE A 104 12.89 12.16 -24.24
CA ILE A 104 13.86 13.27 -24.23
C ILE A 104 15.00 13.01 -25.25
N GLY A 105 15.36 11.75 -25.48
CA GLY A 105 16.38 11.37 -26.49
C GLY A 105 15.94 11.49 -27.95
N LYS A 106 14.66 11.76 -28.24
CA LYS A 106 14.13 11.96 -29.61
C LYS A 106 13.99 13.44 -30.01
N ILE A 107 14.33 14.38 -29.13
CA ILE A 107 14.26 15.84 -29.39
C ILE A 107 15.66 16.45 -29.64
N CYS A 108 16.69 15.61 -29.81
CA CYS A 108 18.05 16.04 -30.16
C CYS A 108 18.39 15.67 -31.60
#